data_AF-A0A9X0HKS1-F1
#
_entry.id   AF-A0A9X0HKS1-F1
#
_cell.length_a   1.000
_cell.length_b   1.000
_cell.length_c   1.000
_cell.angle_alpha   90.00
_cell.angle_beta   90.00
_cell.angle_gamma   90.00
#
_symmetry.space_group_name_H-M   'P 1'
#
loop_
_entity.id
_entity.type
_entity.pdbx_description
1 polymer ?
#
loop_
_entity_poly.entity_id
_entity_poly.type
_entity_poly.pdbx_seq_one_letter_code
_entity_poly.pdbx_strand_id
1 'polypeptide(L)' 'MNDALTKNCTSEAQLEKIRRGQELRFRWRDDWPVMEKAILIAGRAAIARNNETPNPNSSEQE' A
#
# COMPACT_ATOMS: atom_id res chain seq x y z
N MET A 1 12.20 -4.27 -3.22
CA MET A 1 11.31 -4.45 -4.40
C MET A 1 9.92 -3.96 -4.01
N ASN A 2 9.29 -3.10 -4.84
CA ASN A 2 7.96 -2.49 -4.66
C ASN A 2 7.81 -1.31 -3.68
N ASP A 3 8.86 -0.58 -3.32
CA ASP A 3 8.73 0.71 -2.63
C ASP A 3 7.84 1.68 -3.40
N ALA A 4 7.89 1.68 -4.73
CA ALA A 4 7.04 2.54 -5.57
C ALA A 4 5.54 2.21 -5.45
N LEU A 5 5.18 0.96 -5.16
CA LEU A 5 3.78 0.51 -5.18
C LEU A 5 3.05 0.92 -3.90
N THR A 6 3.75 0.92 -2.77
CA THR A 6 3.24 1.37 -1.46
C THR A 6 3.51 2.86 -1.19
N LYS A 7 4.33 3.53 -2.00
CA LYS A 7 4.67 4.97 -1.86
C LYS A 7 3.46 5.90 -1.86
N ASN A 8 2.40 5.55 -2.60
CA ASN A 8 1.15 6.31 -2.68
C ASN A 8 0.02 5.66 -1.88
N CYS A 9 0.34 4.70 -1.00
CA CYS A 9 -0.65 4.02 -0.19
C CYS A 9 -1.00 4.88 1.02
N THR A 10 -2.09 5.64 0.90
CA THR A 10 -2.53 6.62 1.91
C THR A 10 -3.75 6.14 2.71
N SER A 11 -4.48 5.15 2.19
CA SER A 11 -5.68 4.57 2.81
C SER A 11 -5.70 3.05 2.74
N GLU A 12 -6.37 2.40 3.70
CA GLU A 12 -6.55 0.94 3.73
C GLU A 12 -7.21 0.40 2.44
N ALA A 13 -8.12 1.16 1.84
CA ALA A 13 -8.74 0.81 0.56
C ALA A 13 -7.72 0.73 -0.60
N GLN A 14 -6.70 1.60 -0.61
CA GLN A 14 -5.61 1.50 -1.59
C GLN A 14 -4.70 0.32 -1.30
N LEU A 15 -4.41 0.07 -0.02
CA LEU A 15 -3.63 -1.11 0.38
C LEU A 15 -4.31 -2.40 -0.08
N GLU A 16 -5.63 -2.50 0.09
CA GLU A 16 -6.38 -3.68 -0.32
C GLU A 16 -6.40 -3.84 -1.85
N LYS A 17 -6.56 -2.74 -2.61
CA LYS A 17 -6.42 -2.76 -4.08
C LYS A 17 -5.05 -3.26 -4.53
N ILE A 18 -3.98 -2.77 -3.89
CA ILE A 18 -2.60 -3.19 -4.16
C ILE A 18 -2.45 -4.67 -3.84
N ARG A 19 -2.87 -5.11 -2.65
CA ARG A 19 -2.83 -6.51 -2.22
C ARG A 19 -3.53 -7.42 -3.23
N ARG A 20 -4.78 -7.11 -3.62
CA ARG A 20 -5.54 -7.91 -4.60
C ARG A 20 -4.89 -7.92 -5.98
N GLY A 21 -4.34 -6.79 -6.45
CA GLY A 21 -3.62 -6.72 -7.73
C GLY A 21 -2.35 -7.57 -7.73
N GLN A 22 -1.63 -7.60 -6.61
CA GLN A 22 -0.47 -8.47 -6.42
C GLN A 22 -0.89 -9.93 -6.27
N GLU A 23 -1.98 -10.21 -5.55
CA GLU A 23 -2.55 -11.55 -5.37
C GLU A 23 -2.90 -12.17 -6.72
N LEU A 24 -3.62 -11.46 -7.59
CA LEU A 24 -3.96 -11.99 -8.91
C LEU A 24 -2.73 -12.35 -9.75
N ARG A 25 -1.63 -11.60 -9.61
CA ARG A 25 -0.35 -11.85 -10.32
C ARG A 25 0.50 -12.94 -9.68
N PHE A 26 0.52 -13.01 -8.35
CA PHE A 26 1.50 -13.79 -7.59
C PHE A 26 0.87 -14.91 -6.75
N ARG A 27 -0.45 -15.08 -6.72
CA ARG A 27 -1.15 -16.17 -5.99
C ARG A 27 -0.68 -17.56 -6.34
N TRP A 28 -0.12 -17.71 -7.55
CA TRP A 28 0.41 -18.98 -8.06
C TRP A 28 1.83 -19.27 -7.55
N ARG A 29 2.46 -18.34 -6.83
CA ARG A 29 3.76 -18.55 -6.18
C ARG A 29 3.57 -19.05 -4.76
N ASP A 30 4.35 -20.04 -4.37
CA ASP A 30 4.40 -20.53 -2.98
C ASP A 30 4.85 -19.44 -1.98
N ASP A 31 5.66 -18.48 -2.41
CA ASP A 31 6.11 -17.36 -1.58
C ASP A 31 5.06 -16.22 -1.41
N TRP A 32 3.85 -16.39 -1.96
CA TRP A 32 2.78 -15.39 -1.86
C TRP A 32 2.48 -14.96 -0.41
N PRO A 33 2.33 -15.86 0.58
CA PRO A 33 2.04 -15.47 1.96
C PRO A 33 3.12 -14.56 2.55
N VAL A 34 4.39 -14.76 2.16
CA VAL A 34 5.51 -13.93 2.61
C VAL A 34 5.45 -12.55 1.97
N MET A 35 5.17 -12.48 0.67
CA MET A 35 5.00 -11.21 -0.05
C MET A 35 3.77 -10.44 0.40
N GLU A 36 2.63 -11.10 0.62
CA GLU A 36 1.40 -10.49 1.12
C GLU A 36 1.66 -9.80 2.47
N LYS A 37 2.34 -10.49 3.38
CA LYS A 37 2.72 -9.94 4.68
C LYS A 37 3.63 -8.72 4.53
N ALA A 38 4.62 -8.77 3.63
CA ALA A 38 5.48 -7.63 3.34
C ALA A 38 4.71 -6.43 2.78
N ILE A 39 3.74 -6.66 1.88
CA ILE A 39 2.86 -5.62 1.32
C ILE A 39 2.00 -5.00 2.42
N LEU A 40 1.40 -5.81 3.29
CA LEU A 40 0.56 -5.32 4.39
C LEU A 40 1.37 -4.50 5.39
N ILE A 41 2.59 -4.93 5.73
CA ILE A 41 3.48 -4.19 6.63
C ILE A 41 3.90 -2.86 5.99
N ALA A 42 4.40 -2.90 4.75
CA ALA A 42 4.83 -1.69 4.03
C ALA A 42 3.66 -0.71 3.81
N GLY A 43 2.48 -1.22 3.46
CA GLY A 43 1.27 -0.43 3.28
C GLY A 43 0.77 0.21 4.57
N ARG A 44 0.73 -0.53 5.68
CA ARG A 44 0.39 0.05 7.00
C ARG A 44 1.40 1.11 7.43
N ALA A 45 2.69 0.88 7.21
CA ALA A 45 3.72 1.86 7.50
C ALA A 45 3.58 3.12 6.62
N ALA A 46 3.21 2.96 5.34
CA ALA A 46 2.93 4.09 4.45
C ALA A 46 1.69 4.88 4.88
N ILE A 47 0.59 4.20 5.22
CA ILE A 47 -0.63 4.84 5.75
C ILE A 47 -0.31 5.60 7.04
N ALA A 48 0.41 4.98 7.99
CA ALA A 48 0.79 5.63 9.24
C ALA A 48 1.61 6.90 8.98
N ARG A 49 2.67 6.82 8.15
CA ARG A 49 3.47 7.99 7.76
C ARG A 49 2.64 9.09 7.14
N ASN A 50 1.71 8.74 6.25
CA ASN A 50 0.88 9.69 5.54
C ASN A 50 -0.24 10.29 6.43
N ASN A 51 -0.61 9.60 7.51
CA ASN A 51 -1.55 10.10 8.50
C ASN A 51 -0.86 10.98 9.55
N GLU A 52 0.43 10.73 9.85
CA GLU A 52 1.27 11.54 10.73
C GLU A 52 1.74 12.85 10.09
N THR A 53 1.90 12.89 8.77
CA THR A 53 2.02 14.14 8.02
C THR A 53 0.64 14.56 7.55
N PRO A 54 -0.08 15.46 8.25
CA PRO A 54 -1.15 16.19 7.61
C PRO A 54 -0.50 16.98 6.48
N ASN A 55 -0.52 16.45 5.26
CA ASN A 55 -0.11 17.20 4.08
C ASN A 55 -1.08 18.38 4.00
N PRO A 56 -0.67 19.64 4.25
CA PRO A 56 -1.58 20.77 4.16
C PRO A 56 -2.02 21.05 2.72
N ASN A 57 -1.60 20.23 1.75
CA ASN A 57 -1.79 20.45 0.31
C ASN A 57 -2.80 19.49 -0.35
N SER A 58 -3.78 18.98 0.39
CA SER A 58 -4.92 18.23 -0.16
C SER A 58 -6.24 19.02 -0.12
N SER A 59 -6.17 20.33 0.10
CA SER A 59 -7.31 21.26 0.01
C SER A 59 -6.99 22.39 -0.96
N GLU A 60 -6.94 22.09 -2.26
CA GLU A 60 -7.10 23.13 -3.29
C GLU A 60 -7.60 22.51 -4.59
N GLN A 61 -8.90 22.22 -4.62
CA GLN A 61 -9.70 22.31 -5.84
C GLN A 61 -11.05 22.89 -5.42
N GLU A 62 -11.10 24.22 -5.39
CA GLU A 62 -12.32 25.03 -5.49
C GLU A 62 -12.82 25.04 -6.95
#